data_AF-A0A4Q3WRZ9-F1
#
_entry.id   AF-A0A4Q3WRZ9-F1
#
_cell.length_a   1.000
_cell.length_b   1.000
_cell.length_c   1.000
_cell.angle_alpha   90.00
_cell.angle_beta   90.00
_cell.angle_gamma   90.00
#
_symmetry.space_group_name_H-M   'P 1'
#
loop_
_entity.id
_entity.type
_entity.pdbx_description
1 polymer ?
#
loop_
_entity_poly.entity_id
_entity_poly.type
_entity_poly.pdbx_seq_one_letter_code
_entity_poly.pdbx_strand_id
1 'polypeptide(L)'
;MSTISRQKYASMFGPTTGDRVRLADTNLILRVEKDFTVYGDEVKFGGGKVIRDGMGQSARATRSGDDTPDTVITNALIVDATGIYKADIGIRDGFICAIGKAGNPDMQS
;
A
#
# COMPACT_ATOMS: atom_id res chain seq x y z
N MET A 1 -8.76 -4.73 20.30
CA MET A 1 -8.92 -4.60 18.84
C MET A 1 -9.92 -3.51 18.55
N SER A 2 -9.58 -2.57 17.68
CA SER A 2 -10.53 -1.64 17.08
C SER A 2 -11.14 -2.26 15.82
N THR A 3 -12.35 -1.83 15.46
CA THR A 3 -13.03 -2.30 14.25
C THR A 3 -13.38 -1.11 13.36
N ILE A 4 -13.47 -1.35 12.06
CA ILE A 4 -13.84 -0.36 11.05
C ILE A 4 -14.76 -1.02 10.03
N SER A 5 -15.77 -0.29 9.53
CA SER A 5 -16.62 -0.79 8.45
C SER A 5 -15.84 -0.88 7.14
N ARG A 6 -16.14 -1.88 6.30
CA ARG A 6 -15.50 -2.04 4.98
C ARG A 6 -15.64 -0.81 4.09
N GLN A 7 -16.81 -0.17 4.08
CA GLN A 7 -17.04 1.04 3.30
C GLN A 7 -16.11 2.20 3.72
N LYS A 8 -15.93 2.40 5.04
CA LYS A 8 -15.04 3.45 5.57
C LYS A 8 -13.57 3.10 5.33
N TYR A 9 -13.21 1.83 5.42
CA TYR A 9 -11.88 1.37 5.06
C TYR A 9 -11.57 1.68 3.59
N ALA A 10 -12.47 1.28 2.68
CA ALA A 10 -12.30 1.46 1.24
C ALA A 10 -12.22 2.94 0.82
N SER A 11 -12.95 3.84 1.48
CA SER A 11 -12.83 5.28 1.21
C SER A 11 -11.51 5.90 1.68
N MET A 12 -10.82 5.25 2.63
CA MET A 12 -9.57 5.75 3.19
C MET A 12 -8.32 5.15 2.54
N PHE A 13 -8.37 3.89 2.15
CA PHE A 13 -7.22 3.08 1.71
C PHE A 13 -7.48 2.28 0.43
N GLY A 14 -8.66 2.40 -0.17
CA GLY A 14 -9.03 1.60 -1.34
C GLY A 14 -9.57 0.20 -0.99
N PRO A 15 -10.07 -0.53 -2.00
CA PRO A 15 -10.66 -1.86 -1.82
C PRO A 15 -9.63 -2.87 -1.31
N THR A 16 -10.06 -3.85 -0.53
CA THR A 16 -9.18 -4.94 -0.03
C THR A 16 -9.70 -6.32 -0.44
N THR A 17 -9.05 -7.39 0.02
CA THR A 17 -9.33 -8.77 -0.38
C THR A 17 -10.83 -9.10 -0.36
N GLY A 18 -11.33 -9.58 -1.50
CA GLY A 18 -12.73 -9.95 -1.71
C GLY A 18 -13.64 -8.81 -2.15
N ASP A 19 -13.23 -7.55 -2.03
CA ASP A 19 -13.96 -6.42 -2.61
C ASP A 19 -13.92 -6.49 -4.15
N ARG A 20 -14.88 -5.81 -4.78
CA ARG A 20 -15.07 -5.82 -6.23
C ARG A 20 -15.09 -4.41 -6.78
N VAL A 21 -14.46 -4.23 -7.95
CA VAL A 21 -14.38 -2.94 -8.65
C VAL A 21 -14.84 -3.13 -10.08
N ARG A 22 -15.82 -2.32 -10.50
CA ARG A 22 -16.22 -2.27 -11.91
C ARG A 22 -15.20 -1.47 -12.70
N LEU A 23 -14.79 -1.99 -13.86
CA LEU A 23 -13.94 -1.26 -14.78
C LEU A 23 -14.77 -0.21 -15.53
N ALA A 24 -14.73 1.01 -15.02
CA ALA A 24 -15.44 2.17 -15.54
C ALA A 24 -16.93 1.86 -15.81
N ASP A 25 -17.42 2.18 -17.01
CA ASP A 25 -18.79 1.99 -17.48
C ASP A 25 -19.04 0.62 -18.14
N THR A 26 -18.06 -0.28 -18.09
CA THR A 26 -18.19 -1.63 -18.65
C THR A 26 -18.99 -2.56 -17.73
N ASN A 27 -19.21 -3.79 -18.20
CA ASN A 27 -19.75 -4.90 -17.39
C ASN A 27 -18.65 -5.78 -16.77
N LEU A 28 -17.38 -5.39 -16.87
CA LEU A 28 -16.26 -6.11 -16.27
C LEU A 28 -16.13 -5.75 -14.79
N ILE A 29 -16.06 -6.77 -13.94
CA ILE A 29 -15.93 -6.62 -12.49
C ILE A 29 -14.69 -7.37 -12.02
N LEU A 30 -13.72 -6.63 -11.50
CA LEU A 30 -12.53 -7.19 -10.86
C LEU A 30 -12.86 -7.60 -9.42
N ARG A 31 -12.18 -8.64 -8.93
CA ARG A 31 -12.17 -9.00 -7.51
C ARG A 31 -10.74 -8.91 -7.01
N VAL A 32 -10.53 -8.26 -5.87
CA VAL A 32 -9.23 -8.24 -5.22
C VAL A 32 -8.92 -9.63 -4.65
N GLU A 33 -7.86 -10.26 -5.15
CA GLU A 33 -7.49 -11.65 -4.82
C GLU A 33 -6.64 -11.71 -3.55
N LYS A 34 -5.78 -10.71 -3.36
CA LYS A 34 -4.86 -10.60 -2.22
C LYS A 34 -4.61 -9.13 -1.86
N ASP A 35 -4.35 -8.87 -0.59
CA ASP A 35 -3.83 -7.60 -0.09
C ASP A 35 -2.54 -7.89 0.68
N PHE A 36 -1.47 -7.16 0.37
CA PHE A 36 -0.16 -7.32 1.03
C PHE A 36 -0.02 -6.44 2.28
N THR A 37 -1.00 -5.58 2.58
CA THR A 37 -0.96 -4.76 3.79
C THR A 37 -1.18 -5.57 5.07
N VAL A 38 -0.76 -4.99 6.20
CA VAL A 38 -1.22 -5.38 7.54
C VAL A 38 -2.26 -4.36 7.99
N TYR A 39 -3.45 -4.82 8.40
CA TYR A 39 -4.55 -3.92 8.74
C TYR A 39 -4.25 -3.09 9.99
N GLY A 40 -4.32 -1.77 9.87
CA GLY A 40 -3.95 -0.80 10.90
C GLY A 40 -2.59 -0.14 10.67
N ASP A 41 -1.74 -0.74 9.82
CA ASP A 41 -0.41 -0.25 9.46
C ASP A 41 -0.33 0.30 8.04
N GLU A 42 -1.48 0.65 7.44
CA GLU A 42 -1.54 1.20 6.09
C GLU A 42 -0.70 2.46 5.92
N VAL A 43 0.00 2.54 4.80
CA VAL A 43 0.86 3.68 4.50
C VAL A 43 0.04 4.86 4.01
N LYS A 44 0.01 5.95 4.79
CA LYS A 44 -0.73 7.17 4.43
C LYS A 44 0.08 8.44 4.68
N PHE A 45 0.27 9.22 3.62
CA PHE A 45 0.92 10.53 3.68
C PHE A 45 -0.07 11.67 3.91
N GLY A 46 0.37 12.71 4.63
CA GLY A 46 -0.37 13.94 4.93
C GLY A 46 -0.22 14.41 6.38
N GLY A 47 -0.73 15.61 6.67
CA GLY A 47 -0.67 16.21 8.01
C GLY A 47 -1.29 15.31 9.08
N GLY A 48 -0.50 14.98 10.11
CA GLY A 48 -0.92 14.11 11.22
C GLY A 48 -1.07 12.62 10.88
N LYS A 49 -0.56 12.16 9.72
CA LYS A 49 -0.71 10.76 9.27
C LYS A 49 0.54 9.91 9.53
N VAL A 50 0.63 8.76 8.87
CA VAL A 50 1.59 7.69 9.16
C VAL A 50 3.00 7.99 8.63
N ILE A 51 3.11 8.49 7.39
CA ILE A 51 4.42 8.82 6.80
C ILE A 51 4.91 10.15 7.36
N ARG A 52 5.65 10.05 8.47
CA ARG A 52 6.37 11.12 9.18
C ARG A 52 7.63 10.53 9.79
N ASP A 53 8.61 11.40 10.05
CA ASP A 53 9.90 11.02 10.63
C ASP A 53 9.74 10.16 11.90
N GLY A 54 10.45 9.04 11.94
CA GLY A 54 10.42 8.07 13.05
C GLY A 54 9.14 7.23 13.16
N MET A 55 8.13 7.45 12.30
CA MET A 55 6.90 6.65 12.23
C MET A 55 6.96 5.70 11.04
N GLY A 56 6.11 5.88 10.02
CA GLY A 56 6.16 5.09 8.78
C GLY A 56 7.33 5.46 7.87
N GLN A 57 8.00 6.60 8.10
CA GLN A 57 9.29 6.91 7.50
C GLN A 57 10.38 6.56 8.51
N SER A 58 11.25 5.60 8.17
CA SER A 58 12.39 5.26 9.04
C SER A 58 13.30 6.48 9.21
N ALA A 59 13.68 6.77 10.45
CA ALA A 59 14.65 7.81 10.79
C ALA A 59 16.11 7.34 10.67
N ARG A 60 16.33 6.05 10.37
CA ARG A 60 17.65 5.41 10.34
C ARG A 60 18.04 4.94 8.95
N ALA A 61 17.07 4.53 8.14
CA ALA A 61 17.32 4.00 6.82
C ALA A 61 18.04 5.02 5.94
N THR A 62 19.07 4.55 5.26
CA THR A 62 19.86 5.32 4.31
C THR A 62 19.69 4.74 2.92
N ARG A 63 19.79 5.61 1.91
CA ARG A 63 19.70 5.19 0.51
C ARG A 63 20.74 4.12 0.16
N SER A 64 21.97 4.24 0.66
CA SER A 64 23.08 3.34 0.33
C SER A 64 23.04 1.97 1.02
N GLY A 65 22.43 1.88 2.21
CA GLY A 65 22.50 0.68 3.05
C GLY A 65 21.22 -0.16 3.12
N ASP A 66 20.06 0.44 2.83
CA ASP A 66 18.76 -0.14 3.24
C ASP A 66 17.76 -0.29 2.09
N ASP A 67 18.25 -0.30 0.83
CA ASP A 67 17.43 -0.39 -0.39
C ASP A 67 16.22 0.56 -0.39
N THR A 68 16.37 1.73 0.28
CA THR A 68 15.29 2.71 0.41
C THR A 68 14.77 3.12 -0.97
N PRO A 69 13.46 3.06 -1.21
CA PRO A 69 12.89 3.49 -2.48
C PRO A 69 13.00 5.01 -2.63
N ASP A 70 13.24 5.48 -3.86
CA ASP A 70 13.18 6.90 -4.20
C ASP A 70 11.72 7.41 -4.21
N THR A 71 10.75 6.53 -4.50
CA THR A 71 9.31 6.82 -4.46
C THR A 71 8.51 5.58 -4.08
N VAL A 72 7.41 5.78 -3.36
CA VAL A 72 6.44 4.72 -3.05
C VAL A 72 5.05 5.13 -3.53
N ILE A 73 4.41 4.27 -4.32
CA ILE A 73 2.98 4.37 -4.63
C ILE A 73 2.24 3.57 -3.55
N THR A 74 1.46 4.24 -2.70
CA THR A 74 0.83 3.58 -1.56
C THR A 74 -0.57 3.07 -1.88
N ASN A 75 -0.94 1.91 -1.34
CA ASN A 75 -2.27 1.29 -1.45
C ASN A 75 -2.78 1.13 -2.89
N ALA A 76 -1.91 0.77 -3.84
CA ALA A 76 -2.28 0.58 -5.22
C ALA A 76 -3.12 -0.69 -5.41
N LEU A 77 -4.19 -0.61 -6.20
CA LEU A 77 -4.85 -1.78 -6.78
C LEU A 77 -4.13 -2.11 -8.09
N ILE A 78 -3.34 -3.18 -8.09
CA ILE A 78 -2.56 -3.65 -9.22
C ILE A 78 -3.43 -4.61 -10.03
N VAL A 79 -3.49 -4.35 -11.34
CA VAL A 79 -4.16 -5.21 -12.33
C VAL A 79 -3.10 -5.59 -13.34
N ASP A 80 -2.66 -6.84 -13.28
CA ASP A 80 -1.61 -7.37 -14.13
C ASP A 80 -1.95 -8.80 -14.60
N ALA A 81 -1.26 -9.29 -15.62
CA ALA A 81 -1.42 -10.67 -16.09
C ALA A 81 -1.09 -11.70 -14.99
N THR A 82 -0.28 -11.34 -13.99
CA THR A 82 0.05 -12.19 -12.83
C THR A 82 -1.03 -12.21 -11.75
N GLY A 83 -2.01 -11.31 -11.78
CA GLY A 83 -3.12 -11.29 -10.83
C GLY A 83 -3.68 -9.90 -10.54
N ILE A 84 -4.68 -9.87 -9.66
CA ILE A 84 -5.36 -8.63 -9.21
C ILE A 84 -5.24 -8.51 -7.69
N TYR A 85 -4.35 -7.64 -7.24
CA TYR A 85 -3.99 -7.56 -5.82
C TYR A 85 -3.69 -6.14 -5.38
N LYS A 86 -3.75 -5.90 -4.07
CA LYS A 86 -3.43 -4.62 -3.45
C LYS A 86 -2.06 -4.66 -2.79
N ALA A 87 -1.23 -3.68 -3.07
CA ALA A 87 0.11 -3.55 -2.51
C ALA A 87 0.61 -2.10 -2.59
N ASP A 88 1.69 -1.82 -1.86
CA ASP A 88 2.55 -0.67 -2.10
C ASP A 88 3.62 -1.04 -3.15
N ILE A 89 4.02 -0.07 -3.98
CA ILE A 89 5.03 -0.26 -5.03
C ILE A 89 6.20 0.67 -4.74
N GLY A 90 7.38 0.10 -4.51
CA GLY A 90 8.64 0.82 -4.38
C GLY A 90 9.29 1.04 -5.73
N ILE A 91 9.74 2.27 -5.98
CA ILE A 91 10.48 2.66 -7.17
C ILE A 91 11.85 3.18 -6.76
N ARG A 92 12.89 2.71 -7.42
CA ARG A 92 14.27 3.15 -7.21
C ARG A 92 15.03 3.16 -8.53
N ASP A 93 15.80 4.23 -8.76
CA ASP A 93 16.61 4.41 -9.97
C ASP A 93 15.80 4.24 -11.28
N GLY A 94 14.50 4.58 -11.24
CA GLY A 94 13.57 4.46 -12.38
C GLY A 94 12.93 3.08 -12.56
N PHE A 95 13.21 2.10 -11.71
CA PHE A 95 12.69 0.73 -11.79
C PHE A 95 11.84 0.35 -10.58
N ILE A 96 10.96 -0.64 -10.75
CA ILE A 96 10.25 -1.26 -9.62
C ILE A 96 11.26 -2.07 -8.82
N CYS A 97 11.50 -1.68 -7.56
CA CYS A 97 12.43 -2.39 -6.67
C CYS A 97 11.72 -3.38 -5.73
N ALA A 98 10.44 -3.13 -5.41
CA ALA A 98 9.65 -4.00 -4.56
C ALA A 98 8.14 -3.81 -4.79
N ILE A 99 7.38 -4.90 -4.56
CA ILE A 99 5.92 -4.89 -4.51
C ILE A 99 5.51 -5.65 -3.24
N GLY A 100 4.82 -4.98 -2.32
CA GLY A 100 4.48 -5.56 -1.02
C GLY A 100 3.93 -4.55 -0.02
N LYS A 101 4.40 -4.60 1.23
CA LYS A 101 4.08 -3.61 2.26
C LYS A 101 5.26 -2.65 2.43
N ALA A 102 5.05 -1.36 2.23
CA ALA A 102 6.04 -0.33 2.54
C ALA A 102 5.94 0.11 4.01
N GLY A 103 6.86 0.97 4.43
CA GLY A 103 6.84 1.59 5.76
C GLY A 103 8.19 1.52 6.47
N ASN A 104 8.13 1.46 7.81
CA ASN A 104 9.32 1.44 8.65
C ASN A 104 9.40 0.13 9.44
N PRO A 105 10.42 -0.72 9.22
CA PRO A 105 10.57 -1.99 9.93
C PRO A 105 10.87 -1.81 11.43
N ASP A 106 11.32 -0.63 11.87
CA ASP A 106 11.54 -0.35 13.30
C ASP A 106 10.21 -0.21 14.09
N MET A 107 9.10 0.06 13.40
CA MET A 107 7.82 0.47 14.02
C MET A 107 6.61 -0.35 13.58
N GLN A 108 6.69 -1.03 12.43
CA GLN A 108 5.55 -1.69 11.79
C GLN A 108 5.88 -3.14 11.47
N SER A 109 4.83 -3.96 11.37
CA SER A 109 4.94 -5.42 11.11
C SER A 109 4.79 -5.76 9.63
#